data_AF-A0A8H8CA63-F1
#
_entry.id   AF-A0A8H8CA63-F1
#
_cell.length_a   1.000
_cell.length_b   1.000
_cell.length_c   1.000
_cell.angle_alpha   90.00
_cell.angle_beta   90.00
_cell.angle_gamma   90.00
#
_symmetry.space_group_name_H-M   'P 1'
#
loop_
_entity.id
_entity.type
_entity.pdbx_description
1 polymer ?
#
loop_
_entity_poly.entity_id
_entity_poly.type
_entity_poly.pdbx_seq_one_letter_code
_entity_poly.pdbx_strand_id
1 'polypeptide(L)'
;MTGLLPRASAFNLTVSGRKIIRSEILLTVEIMLHHVSRKQCAVWDPSATTPAYPEYFLDIAIAEFFSQTDATRETCDAKANELVGGKIVPVTVQGNCSYSVYAGAEFEFVVQFRLKSLMLKSETVALVREIYGFPENSDENFVWRKTLMSDVARCFALSWKAPQEVDSNYHENLRRTYTKDLQLLLHALPPRFHQIIRKCLGSMDAILSLPMVLLHRDFGTCNIMVDGKSCHLTGIIDWAEAEICHFGQNLHSLQALTGALH
;
A
#
# COMPACT_ATOMS: atom_id res chain seq x y z
N MET A 1 18.24 -26.07 -44.21
CA MET A 1 18.66 -26.38 -42.83
C MET A 1 18.01 -25.36 -41.91
N THR A 2 17.03 -25.85 -41.17
CA THR A 2 16.28 -25.18 -40.10
C THR A 2 17.19 -24.94 -38.90
N GLY A 3 17.22 -23.70 -38.39
CA GLY A 3 17.80 -23.37 -37.08
C GLY A 3 16.81 -22.51 -36.31
N LEU A 4 15.99 -23.15 -35.48
CA LEU A 4 15.12 -22.49 -34.50
C LEU A 4 16.00 -21.76 -33.45
N LEU A 5 15.72 -20.47 -33.23
CA LEU A 5 16.11 -19.79 -32.00
C LEU A 5 15.22 -20.29 -30.83
N PRO A 6 15.74 -20.38 -29.59
CA PRO A 6 15.01 -20.98 -28.49
C PRO A 6 13.83 -20.11 -28.08
N ARG A 7 12.67 -20.74 -27.88
CA ARG A 7 11.53 -20.14 -27.17
C ARG A 7 12.01 -19.70 -25.78
N ALA A 8 11.88 -18.42 -25.45
CA ALA A 8 12.01 -17.93 -24.09
C ALA A 8 10.96 -18.65 -23.22
N SER A 9 11.45 -19.36 -22.20
CA SER A 9 10.62 -20.10 -21.25
C SER A 9 9.89 -19.12 -20.34
N ALA A 10 8.59 -18.98 -20.52
CA ALA A 10 7.73 -18.23 -19.61
C ALA A 10 7.60 -19.00 -18.28
N PHE A 11 8.06 -18.41 -17.17
CA PHE A 11 7.76 -18.90 -15.83
C PHE A 11 6.60 -18.08 -15.24
N ASN A 12 5.53 -18.79 -14.85
CA ASN A 12 4.35 -18.21 -14.21
C ASN A 12 4.58 -18.18 -12.69
N LEU A 13 4.55 -16.99 -12.08
CA LEU A 13 4.50 -16.81 -10.62
C LEU A 13 3.19 -16.15 -10.22
N THR A 14 2.30 -16.90 -9.58
CA THR A 14 1.01 -16.44 -9.09
C THR A 14 1.15 -16.01 -7.64
N VAL A 15 0.84 -14.76 -7.30
CA VAL A 15 0.64 -14.40 -5.89
C VAL A 15 -0.58 -13.51 -5.67
N SER A 16 -1.53 -14.00 -4.87
CA SER A 16 -2.83 -13.36 -4.58
C SER A 16 -3.64 -12.91 -5.81
N GLY A 17 -3.49 -13.59 -6.96
CA GLY A 17 -4.15 -13.21 -8.21
C GLY A 17 -3.46 -12.06 -8.97
N ARG A 18 -2.28 -11.61 -8.54
CA ARG A 18 -1.54 -10.51 -9.15
C ARG A 18 -0.14 -10.98 -9.56
N LYS A 19 0.09 -11.12 -10.87
CA LYS A 19 1.41 -11.45 -11.45
C LYS A 19 2.19 -10.16 -11.59
N ILE A 20 3.42 -10.08 -11.10
CA ILE A 20 4.41 -9.11 -11.59
C ILE A 20 5.38 -9.92 -12.44
N ILE A 21 5.18 -9.92 -13.76
CA ILE A 21 6.21 -10.46 -14.66
C ILE A 21 7.24 -9.35 -14.86
N ARG A 22 8.47 -9.66 -14.41
CA ARG A 22 9.72 -9.01 -14.83
C ARG A 22 9.62 -8.62 -16.30
N SER A 23 9.76 -7.34 -16.58
CA SER A 23 10.29 -6.95 -17.86
C SER A 23 11.72 -6.46 -17.64
N GLU A 24 12.66 -7.11 -18.32
CA GLU A 24 13.81 -6.43 -18.91
C GLU A 24 13.35 -5.46 -20.01
N ILE A 25 12.22 -4.79 -19.80
CA ILE A 25 11.61 -3.86 -20.71
C ILE A 25 11.31 -2.62 -19.87
N LEU A 26 12.39 -1.87 -19.60
CA LEU A 26 12.35 -0.44 -19.87
C LEU A 26 11.82 -0.26 -21.32
N LEU A 27 10.52 -0.44 -21.56
CA LEU A 27 9.86 0.30 -22.62
C LEU A 27 9.57 1.64 -21.98
N THR A 28 10.65 2.42 -21.88
CA THR A 28 10.61 3.69 -22.57
C THR A 28 9.99 3.42 -23.93
N VAL A 29 8.68 3.63 -24.08
CA VAL A 29 8.12 3.71 -25.42
C VAL A 29 8.80 4.92 -26.04
N GLU A 30 9.73 4.65 -26.94
CA GLU A 30 10.31 5.66 -27.81
C GLU A 30 9.18 6.21 -28.69
N ILE A 31 8.50 7.21 -28.17
CA ILE A 31 7.84 8.18 -29.04
C ILE A 31 8.88 9.27 -29.24
N MET A 32 9.47 9.33 -30.44
CA MET A 32 10.22 10.49 -30.90
C MET A 32 9.28 11.69 -30.91
N LEU A 33 9.21 12.40 -29.79
CA LEU A 33 8.55 13.70 -29.72
C LEU A 33 9.65 14.75 -29.67
N HIS A 34 9.80 15.44 -30.80
CA HIS A 34 10.61 16.64 -30.91
C HIS A 34 9.83 17.80 -30.31
N HIS A 35 10.55 18.63 -29.55
CA HIS A 35 10.16 19.94 -29.04
C HIS A 35 9.28 19.99 -27.77
N VAL A 36 9.94 20.20 -26.61
CA VAL A 36 9.30 20.85 -25.45
C VAL A 36 10.24 21.91 -24.89
N SER A 37 9.71 23.13 -24.83
CA SER A 37 10.29 24.30 -24.18
C SER A 37 10.49 24.03 -22.69
N ARG A 38 11.67 24.33 -22.16
CA ARG A 38 12.04 24.18 -20.75
C ARG A 38 11.05 24.95 -19.85
N LYS A 39 10.10 24.25 -19.23
CA LYS A 39 9.53 24.68 -17.95
C LYS A 39 10.02 23.70 -16.88
N GLN A 40 10.79 24.24 -15.95
CA GLN A 40 11.43 23.54 -14.84
C GLN A 40 10.40 22.78 -13.99
N CYS A 41 10.70 21.53 -13.67
CA CYS A 41 10.24 20.92 -12.43
C CYS A 41 10.72 21.83 -11.29
N ALA A 42 9.79 22.47 -10.58
CA ALA A 42 10.11 23.50 -9.60
C ALA A 42 11.12 22.98 -8.56
N VAL A 43 12.18 23.76 -8.35
CA VAL A 43 13.08 23.61 -7.20
C VAL A 43 12.33 24.15 -5.99
N TRP A 44 12.32 23.39 -4.90
CA TRP A 44 11.69 23.77 -3.64
C TRP A 44 12.39 25.02 -3.04
N ASP A 45 11.62 26.10 -2.83
CA ASP A 45 12.07 27.34 -2.19
C ASP A 45 11.55 27.39 -0.73
N PRO A 46 12.43 27.30 0.28
CA PRO A 46 12.04 27.31 1.69
C PRO A 46 11.54 28.67 2.21
N SER A 47 11.53 29.73 1.39
CA SER A 47 11.08 31.08 1.80
C SER A 47 9.63 31.42 1.42
N ALA A 48 8.93 30.53 0.71
CA ALA A 48 7.55 30.76 0.30
C ALA A 48 6.57 30.62 1.49
N THR A 49 5.83 31.68 1.77
CA THR A 49 4.72 31.70 2.75
C THR A 49 3.69 30.63 2.38
N THR A 50 3.26 29.83 3.36
CA THR A 50 2.36 28.68 3.20
C THR A 50 1.11 29.09 2.41
N PRO A 51 0.97 28.71 1.12
CA PRO A 51 -0.30 28.88 0.44
C PRO A 51 -1.29 27.91 1.07
N ALA A 52 -2.57 28.28 1.15
CA ALA A 52 -3.62 27.29 1.33
C ALA A 52 -3.42 26.22 0.24
N TYR A 53 -3.17 24.98 0.64
CA TYR A 53 -2.97 23.90 -0.33
C TYR A 53 -4.25 23.77 -1.15
N PRO A 54 -4.20 24.01 -2.48
CA PRO A 54 -5.37 23.86 -3.32
C PRO A 54 -5.85 22.40 -3.22
N GLU A 55 -7.17 22.23 -3.19
CA GLU A 55 -7.80 20.92 -3.19
C GLU A 55 -7.36 20.13 -4.44
N TYR A 56 -6.93 18.88 -4.24
CA TYR A 56 -6.40 18.05 -5.31
C TYR A 56 -7.54 17.48 -6.17
N PHE A 57 -7.45 17.65 -7.48
CA PHE A 57 -8.38 17.05 -8.44
C PHE A 57 -7.61 16.18 -9.44
N LEU A 58 -7.98 14.90 -9.49
CA LEU A 58 -7.32 13.90 -10.34
C LEU A 58 -7.30 14.30 -11.82
N ASP A 59 -8.43 14.75 -12.37
CA ASP A 59 -8.52 15.10 -13.79
C ASP A 59 -7.67 16.33 -14.14
N ILE A 60 -7.53 17.28 -13.21
CA ILE A 60 -6.64 18.44 -13.38
C ILE A 60 -5.19 17.97 -13.43
N ALA A 61 -4.76 17.13 -12.48
CA ALA A 61 -3.39 16.62 -12.43
C ALA A 61 -3.02 15.79 -13.67
N ILE A 62 -3.97 14.98 -14.19
CA ILE A 62 -3.79 14.24 -15.44
C ILE A 62 -3.66 15.21 -16.62
N ALA A 63 -4.54 16.22 -16.73
CA ALA A 63 -4.49 17.20 -17.81
C ALA A 63 -3.18 18.02 -17.78
N GLU A 64 -2.71 18.39 -16.60
CA GLU A 64 -1.44 19.09 -16.40
C GLU A 64 -0.24 18.27 -16.90
N PHE A 65 -0.19 16.97 -16.62
CA PHE A 65 0.84 16.09 -17.18
C PHE A 65 0.80 16.06 -18.72
N PHE A 66 -0.39 15.84 -19.30
CA PHE A 66 -0.53 15.74 -20.75
C PHE A 66 -0.38 17.07 -21.48
N SER A 67 -0.45 18.21 -20.79
CA SER A 67 -0.06 19.52 -21.36
C SER A 67 1.45 19.65 -21.62
N GLN A 68 2.28 18.78 -21.04
CA GLN A 68 3.74 18.84 -21.11
C GLN A 68 4.32 17.87 -22.16
N THR A 69 3.48 17.18 -22.92
CA THR A 69 3.87 16.14 -23.88
C THR A 69 2.88 16.08 -25.04
N ASP A 70 3.30 15.63 -26.21
CA ASP A 70 2.38 15.38 -27.33
C ASP A 70 1.67 14.02 -27.23
N ALA A 71 2.05 13.19 -26.25
CA ALA A 71 1.34 11.94 -25.95
C ALA A 71 -0.05 12.26 -25.36
N THR A 72 -1.01 11.36 -25.57
CA THR A 72 -2.37 11.49 -25.02
C THR A 72 -2.64 10.41 -23.99
N ARG A 73 -3.61 10.65 -23.11
CA ARG A 73 -4.09 9.66 -22.15
C ARG A 73 -4.48 8.36 -22.84
N GLU A 74 -5.21 8.45 -23.94
CA GLU A 74 -5.69 7.32 -24.71
C GLU A 74 -4.52 6.49 -25.25
N THR A 75 -3.46 7.13 -25.76
CA THR A 75 -2.27 6.42 -26.23
C THR A 75 -1.50 5.74 -25.09
N CYS A 76 -1.41 6.37 -23.92
CA CYS A 76 -0.80 5.78 -22.74
C CYS A 76 -1.62 4.61 -22.20
N ASP A 77 -2.94 4.76 -22.07
CA ASP A 77 -3.83 3.71 -21.57
C ASP A 77 -3.85 2.51 -22.53
N ALA A 78 -3.90 2.77 -23.84
CA ALA A 78 -3.78 1.72 -24.85
C ALA A 78 -2.46 0.96 -24.74
N LYS A 79 -1.35 1.68 -24.51
CA LYS A 79 -0.05 1.05 -24.31
C LYS A 79 0.03 0.25 -23.02
N ALA A 80 -0.51 0.76 -21.91
CA ALA A 80 -0.58 0.01 -20.66
C ALA A 80 -1.37 -1.29 -20.86
N ASN A 81 -2.50 -1.21 -21.57
CA ASN A 81 -3.28 -2.40 -21.92
C ASN A 81 -2.54 -3.35 -22.87
N GLU A 82 -1.75 -2.86 -23.82
CA GLU A 82 -0.92 -3.71 -24.67
C GLU A 82 0.15 -4.46 -23.86
N LEU A 83 0.76 -3.79 -22.88
CA LEU A 83 1.85 -4.33 -22.07
C LEU A 83 1.38 -5.42 -21.11
N VAL A 84 0.23 -5.20 -20.46
CA VAL A 84 -0.20 -6.06 -19.34
C VAL A 84 -1.64 -6.59 -19.45
N GLY A 85 -2.40 -6.12 -20.45
CA GLY A 85 -3.81 -6.48 -20.65
C GLY A 85 -4.76 -5.93 -19.58
N GLY A 86 -6.04 -6.27 -19.72
CA GLY A 86 -7.05 -6.05 -18.69
C GLY A 86 -7.61 -4.63 -18.62
N LYS A 87 -7.90 -4.16 -17.40
CA LYS A 87 -8.52 -2.86 -17.16
C LYS A 87 -7.45 -1.84 -16.81
N ILE A 88 -7.63 -0.62 -17.30
CA ILE A 88 -6.75 0.52 -17.00
C ILE A 88 -7.51 1.55 -16.19
N VAL A 89 -7.01 1.90 -15.02
CA VAL A 89 -7.60 2.90 -14.12
C VAL A 89 -6.49 3.82 -13.61
N PRO A 90 -6.60 5.15 -13.76
CA PRO A 90 -5.62 6.08 -13.21
C PRO A 90 -5.47 5.91 -11.69
N VAL A 91 -4.23 6.00 -11.21
CA VAL A 91 -3.96 6.10 -9.77
C VAL A 91 -4.59 7.38 -9.24
N THR A 92 -5.19 7.33 -8.04
CA THR A 92 -5.96 8.46 -7.48
C THR A 92 -5.11 9.69 -7.17
N VAL A 93 -3.79 9.55 -7.13
CA VAL A 93 -2.82 10.63 -6.97
C VAL A 93 -1.74 10.48 -8.06
N GLN A 94 -1.57 11.53 -8.86
CA GLN A 94 -0.64 11.59 -9.97
C GLN A 94 0.63 12.35 -9.62
N GLY A 95 1.73 11.99 -10.28
CA GLY A 95 2.97 12.74 -10.20
C GLY A 95 2.99 13.88 -11.22
N ASN A 96 3.56 15.03 -10.88
CA ASN A 96 3.66 16.17 -11.78
C ASN A 96 4.37 15.84 -13.12
N CYS A 97 5.27 14.86 -13.11
CA CYS A 97 6.07 14.50 -14.28
C CYS A 97 5.85 13.05 -14.71
N SER A 98 4.75 12.45 -14.25
CA SER A 98 4.42 11.08 -14.60
C SER A 98 2.93 10.81 -14.53
N TYR A 99 2.41 10.15 -15.56
CA TYR A 99 1.08 9.59 -15.53
C TYR A 99 1.15 8.11 -15.12
N SER A 100 0.42 7.74 -14.07
CA SER A 100 0.41 6.40 -13.49
C SER A 100 -0.99 5.78 -13.54
N VAL A 101 -1.06 4.52 -13.95
CA VAL A 101 -2.30 3.74 -13.99
C VAL A 101 -2.13 2.41 -13.28
N TYR A 102 -3.18 1.98 -12.59
CA TYR A 102 -3.38 0.57 -12.28
C TYR A 102 -3.84 -0.15 -13.54
N ALA A 103 -3.22 -1.30 -13.83
CA ALA A 103 -3.44 -2.07 -15.05
C ALA A 103 -3.50 -3.58 -14.77
N GLY A 104 -4.06 -4.38 -15.68
CA GLY A 104 -4.27 -5.81 -15.48
C GLY A 104 -5.72 -6.19 -15.23
N ALA A 105 -6.03 -7.49 -15.22
CA ALA A 105 -7.40 -7.97 -15.05
C ALA A 105 -7.98 -7.58 -13.68
N GLU A 106 -7.12 -7.60 -12.67
CA GLU A 106 -7.41 -7.36 -11.26
C GLU A 106 -6.60 -6.16 -10.71
N PHE A 107 -6.12 -5.27 -11.59
CA PHE A 107 -5.28 -4.11 -11.23
C PHE A 107 -3.94 -4.49 -10.61
N GLU A 108 -3.35 -5.59 -11.06
CA GLU A 108 -2.10 -6.15 -10.54
C GLU A 108 -0.83 -5.41 -10.89
N PHE A 109 -0.88 -4.54 -11.89
CA PHE A 109 0.26 -3.78 -12.37
C PHE A 109 0.09 -2.29 -12.09
N VAL A 110 1.20 -1.61 -11.86
CA VAL A 110 1.29 -0.16 -11.96
C VAL A 110 2.14 0.17 -13.17
N VAL A 111 1.57 0.86 -14.14
CA VAL A 111 2.29 1.34 -15.32
C VAL A 111 2.44 2.85 -15.19
N GLN A 112 3.68 3.32 -15.24
CA GLN A 112 4.02 4.73 -15.10
C GLN A 112 4.70 5.26 -16.36
N PHE A 113 4.10 6.27 -16.97
CA PHE A 113 4.63 7.00 -18.12
C PHE A 113 5.32 8.27 -17.63
N ARG A 114 6.57 8.49 -18.03
CA ARG A 114 7.36 9.67 -17.62
C ARG A 114 7.71 10.54 -18.81
N LEU A 115 7.87 11.84 -18.57
CA LEU A 115 8.40 12.77 -19.57
C LEU A 115 9.82 12.35 -19.98
N LYS A 116 10.15 12.49 -21.27
CA LYS A 116 11.46 12.09 -21.82
C LYS A 116 12.65 12.75 -21.13
N SER A 117 12.52 14.03 -20.81
CA SER A 117 13.53 14.80 -20.08
C SER A 117 13.83 14.25 -18.67
N LEU A 118 12.92 13.47 -18.11
CA LEU A 118 13.00 12.87 -16.77
C LEU A 118 12.97 11.33 -16.82
N MET A 119 13.42 10.76 -17.94
CA MET A 119 13.64 9.33 -18.05
C MET A 119 14.61 8.88 -16.96
N LEU A 120 14.23 7.81 -16.28
CA LEU A 120 15.09 7.18 -15.29
C LEU A 120 16.27 6.54 -16.04
N LYS A 121 17.46 7.04 -15.77
CA LYS A 121 18.69 6.50 -16.35
C LYS A 121 18.92 5.09 -15.82
N SER A 122 19.26 4.16 -16.70
CA SER A 122 19.50 2.76 -16.35
C SER A 122 20.58 2.61 -15.28
N GLU A 123 21.59 3.49 -15.30
CA GLU A 123 22.65 3.52 -14.28
C GLU A 123 22.11 3.95 -12.91
N THR A 124 21.17 4.90 -12.87
CA THR A 124 20.50 5.30 -11.62
C THR A 124 19.63 4.16 -11.09
N VAL A 125 18.93 3.44 -11.95
CA VAL A 125 18.12 2.28 -11.54
C VAL A 125 19.01 1.16 -11.01
N ALA A 126 20.14 0.90 -11.67
CA ALA A 126 21.12 -0.09 -11.21
C ALA A 126 21.71 0.31 -9.85
N LEU A 127 22.09 1.58 -9.70
CA LEU A 127 22.65 2.09 -8.45
C LEU A 127 21.62 2.09 -7.31
N VAL A 128 20.36 2.41 -7.58
CA VAL A 128 19.28 2.30 -6.57
C VAL A 128 19.14 0.86 -6.09
N ARG A 129 19.22 -0.12 -6.99
CA ARG A 129 19.20 -1.55 -6.61
C ARG A 129 20.43 -1.97 -5.80
N GLU A 130 21.59 -1.40 -6.12
CA GLU A 130 22.83 -1.68 -5.40
C GLU A 130 22.83 -1.08 -3.99
N ILE A 131 22.39 0.18 -3.85
CA ILE A 131 22.43 0.92 -2.58
C ILE A 131 21.28 0.53 -1.65
N TYR A 132 20.07 0.43 -2.16
CA TYR A 132 18.87 0.20 -1.35
C TYR A 132 18.43 -1.28 -1.34
N GLY A 133 19.17 -2.15 -2.03
CA GLY A 133 18.81 -3.55 -2.23
C GLY A 133 17.70 -3.74 -3.27
N PHE A 134 17.17 -4.97 -3.35
CA PHE A 134 16.01 -5.26 -4.19
C PHE A 134 14.85 -4.29 -3.88
N PRO A 135 14.05 -3.87 -4.87
CA PRO A 135 12.85 -3.11 -4.60
C PRO A 135 12.00 -3.86 -3.56
N GLU A 136 11.34 -3.12 -2.68
CA GLU A 136 10.36 -3.59 -1.69
C GLU A 136 9.34 -4.63 -2.26
N ASN A 137 9.23 -4.69 -3.59
CA ASN A 137 8.40 -5.57 -4.39
C ASN A 137 9.14 -6.63 -5.23
N SER A 138 10.33 -7.12 -4.84
CA SER A 138 10.91 -8.32 -5.48
C SER A 138 10.08 -9.58 -5.22
N ASP A 139 10.26 -10.62 -6.04
CA ASP A 139 9.60 -11.92 -5.84
C ASP A 139 9.93 -12.50 -4.46
N GLU A 140 11.19 -12.37 -4.03
CA GLU A 140 11.67 -12.80 -2.73
C GLU A 140 11.00 -12.00 -1.59
N ASN A 141 10.96 -10.67 -1.69
CA ASN A 141 10.28 -9.81 -0.71
C ASN A 141 8.76 -10.06 -0.69
N PHE A 142 8.16 -10.40 -1.83
CA PHE A 142 6.77 -10.81 -1.89
C PHE A 142 6.56 -12.10 -1.08
N VAL A 143 7.38 -13.13 -1.34
CA VAL A 143 7.32 -14.40 -0.62
C VAL A 143 7.48 -14.16 0.88
N TRP A 144 8.46 -13.35 1.28
CA TRP A 144 8.68 -12.99 2.69
C TRP A 144 7.48 -12.28 3.32
N ARG A 145 6.92 -11.25 2.66
CA ARG A 145 5.71 -10.57 3.15
C ARG A 145 4.54 -11.53 3.29
N LYS A 146 4.33 -12.41 2.30
CA LYS A 146 3.27 -13.42 2.34
C LYS A 146 3.47 -14.38 3.49
N THR A 147 4.69 -14.86 3.70
CA THR A 147 5.05 -15.73 4.83
C THR A 147 4.75 -15.04 6.15
N LEU A 148 5.28 -13.82 6.33
CA LEU A 148 5.07 -13.04 7.55
C LEU A 148 3.58 -12.79 7.81
N MET A 149 2.82 -12.35 6.80
CA MET A 149 1.38 -12.11 6.94
C MET A 149 0.59 -13.38 7.23
N SER A 150 1.03 -14.52 6.71
CA SER A 150 0.41 -15.82 7.03
C SER A 150 0.64 -16.20 8.50
N ASP A 151 1.84 -15.94 9.03
CA ASP A 151 2.16 -16.22 10.42
C ASP A 151 1.50 -15.22 11.38
N VAL A 152 1.46 -13.94 11.02
CA VAL A 152 0.71 -12.91 11.76
C VAL A 152 -0.77 -13.30 11.81
N ALA A 153 -1.39 -13.62 10.67
CA ALA A 153 -2.78 -14.09 10.65
C ALA A 153 -3.00 -15.33 11.53
N ARG A 154 -2.02 -16.25 11.57
CA ARG A 154 -2.06 -17.40 12.48
C ARG A 154 -2.06 -16.96 13.95
N CYS A 155 -1.25 -15.98 14.35
CA CYS A 155 -1.25 -15.43 15.72
C CYS A 155 -2.62 -14.86 16.12
N PHE A 156 -3.23 -14.04 15.26
CA PHE A 156 -4.57 -13.51 15.51
C PHE A 156 -5.61 -14.64 15.59
N ALA A 157 -5.54 -15.63 14.70
CA ALA A 157 -6.44 -16.78 14.72
C ALA A 157 -6.27 -17.66 15.98
N LEU A 158 -5.05 -17.79 16.50
CA LEU A 158 -4.78 -18.49 17.76
C LEU A 158 -5.37 -17.73 18.95
N SER A 159 -5.22 -16.41 19.00
CA SER A 159 -5.85 -15.56 20.01
C SER A 159 -7.39 -15.70 19.98
N TRP A 160 -8.00 -15.64 18.80
CA TRP A 160 -9.45 -15.89 18.62
C TRP A 160 -9.90 -17.25 19.17
N LYS A 161 -9.11 -18.31 18.92
CA LYS A 161 -9.42 -19.68 19.35
C LYS A 161 -9.19 -19.91 20.85
N ALA A 162 -8.61 -18.95 21.57
CA ALA A 162 -8.32 -19.03 22.99
C ALA A 162 -9.05 -17.90 23.76
N PRO A 163 -10.40 -17.88 23.74
CA PRO A 163 -11.16 -16.88 24.48
C PRO A 163 -10.87 -16.97 25.98
N GLN A 164 -10.85 -15.82 26.63
CA GLN A 164 -10.65 -15.67 28.07
C GLN A 164 -11.98 -15.40 28.75
N GLU A 165 -12.19 -16.04 29.90
CA GLU A 165 -13.35 -15.73 30.74
C GLU A 165 -13.09 -14.44 31.51
N VAL A 166 -14.07 -13.54 31.49
CA VAL A 166 -14.05 -12.29 32.26
C VAL A 166 -15.39 -12.14 32.98
N ASP A 167 -15.39 -11.47 34.12
CA ASP A 167 -16.62 -11.18 34.83
C ASP A 167 -17.44 -10.07 34.14
N SER A 168 -18.71 -9.99 34.51
CA SER A 168 -19.65 -9.01 33.93
C SER A 168 -19.29 -7.57 34.27
N ASN A 169 -18.67 -7.29 35.42
CA ASN A 169 -18.26 -5.93 35.77
C ASN A 169 -17.10 -5.47 34.88
N TYR A 170 -16.17 -6.37 34.55
CA TYR A 170 -15.09 -6.09 33.60
C TYR A 170 -15.66 -5.74 32.23
N HIS A 171 -16.60 -6.54 31.72
CA HIS A 171 -17.25 -6.29 30.42
C HIS A 171 -18.00 -4.94 30.40
N GLU A 172 -18.76 -4.63 31.45
CA GLU A 172 -19.49 -3.36 31.55
C GLU A 172 -18.54 -2.16 31.71
N ASN A 173 -17.42 -2.33 32.40
CA ASN A 173 -16.38 -1.31 32.49
C ASN A 173 -15.77 -1.01 31.12
N LEU A 174 -15.47 -2.03 30.31
CA LEU A 174 -15.00 -1.83 28.94
C LEU A 174 -16.02 -1.09 28.08
N ARG A 175 -17.30 -1.47 28.14
CA ARG A 175 -18.40 -0.77 27.46
C ARG A 175 -18.42 0.71 27.81
N ARG A 176 -18.35 1.02 29.12
CA ARG A 176 -18.37 2.40 29.63
C ARG A 176 -17.15 3.18 29.13
N THR A 177 -15.96 2.59 29.18
CA THR A 177 -14.72 3.21 28.70
C THR A 177 -14.79 3.50 27.21
N TYR A 178 -15.10 2.51 26.37
CA TYR A 178 -15.15 2.69 24.91
C TYR A 178 -16.19 3.73 24.50
N THR A 179 -17.37 3.70 25.13
CA THR A 179 -18.43 4.68 24.86
C THR A 179 -17.99 6.09 25.24
N LYS A 180 -17.41 6.25 26.43
CA LYS A 180 -16.89 7.54 26.91
C LYS A 180 -15.82 8.09 25.97
N ASP A 181 -14.84 7.27 25.60
CA ASP A 181 -13.71 7.72 24.79
C ASP A 181 -14.15 8.07 23.37
N LEU A 182 -15.03 7.26 22.75
CA LEU A 182 -15.61 7.61 21.45
C LEU A 182 -16.45 8.88 21.51
N GLN A 183 -17.20 9.12 22.59
CA GLN A 183 -17.91 10.38 22.78
C GLN A 183 -16.94 11.55 22.90
N LEU A 184 -15.86 11.43 23.68
CA LEU A 184 -14.83 12.48 23.78
C LEU A 184 -14.21 12.78 22.41
N LEU A 185 -13.88 11.75 21.64
CA LEU A 185 -13.35 11.89 20.27
C LEU A 185 -14.37 12.57 19.35
N LEU A 186 -15.66 12.25 19.47
CA LEU A 186 -16.72 12.88 18.67
C LEU A 186 -16.80 14.40 18.92
N HIS A 187 -16.60 14.84 20.17
CA HIS A 187 -16.63 16.26 20.51
C HIS A 187 -15.33 16.98 20.11
N ALA A 188 -14.18 16.32 20.23
CA ALA A 188 -12.86 16.93 20.04
C ALA A 188 -12.38 16.93 18.58
N LEU A 189 -12.74 15.92 17.77
CA LEU A 189 -12.21 15.77 16.42
C LEU A 189 -13.02 16.54 15.37
N PRO A 190 -12.39 16.97 14.25
CA PRO A 190 -13.09 17.64 13.15
C PRO A 190 -14.24 16.82 12.54
N PRO A 191 -15.25 17.48 11.92
CA PRO A 191 -16.44 16.82 11.36
C PRO A 191 -16.18 15.63 10.43
N ARG A 192 -15.05 15.63 9.70
CA ARG A 192 -14.64 14.53 8.81
C ARG A 192 -14.51 13.17 9.52
N PHE A 193 -14.31 13.15 10.84
CA PHE A 193 -14.21 11.93 11.64
C PHE A 193 -15.52 11.54 12.33
N HIS A 194 -16.53 12.41 12.35
CA HIS A 194 -17.76 12.18 13.13
C HIS A 194 -18.55 10.98 12.64
N GLN A 195 -18.61 10.78 11.31
CA GLN A 195 -19.35 9.66 10.73
C GLN A 195 -18.79 8.32 11.18
N ILE A 196 -17.47 8.14 11.16
CA ILE A 196 -16.85 6.88 11.58
C ILE A 196 -17.03 6.64 13.09
N ILE A 197 -16.90 7.69 13.90
CA ILE A 197 -17.09 7.58 15.37
C ILE A 197 -18.53 7.22 15.72
N ARG A 198 -19.52 7.87 15.09
CA ARG A 198 -20.95 7.54 15.29
C ARG A 198 -21.26 6.11 14.85
N LYS A 199 -20.65 5.64 13.76
CA LYS A 199 -20.77 4.25 13.32
C LYS A 199 -20.22 3.27 14.37
N CYS A 200 -19.06 3.58 14.97
CA CYS A 200 -18.50 2.77 16.06
C CYS A 200 -19.43 2.75 17.28
N LEU A 201 -19.95 3.90 17.71
CA LEU A 201 -20.92 4.00 18.80
C LEU A 201 -22.19 3.17 18.52
N GLY A 202 -22.75 3.26 17.30
CA GLY A 202 -23.91 2.47 16.89
C GLY A 202 -23.64 0.96 16.75
N SER A 203 -22.38 0.55 16.68
CA SER A 203 -21.96 -0.85 16.57
C SER A 203 -21.45 -1.43 17.90
N MET A 204 -21.64 -0.71 19.02
CA MET A 204 -21.05 -1.08 20.32
C MET A 204 -21.43 -2.49 20.75
N ASP A 205 -22.70 -2.89 20.63
CA ASP A 205 -23.13 -4.24 21.00
C ASP A 205 -22.50 -5.33 20.12
N ALA A 206 -22.32 -5.06 18.82
CA ALA A 206 -21.63 -5.99 17.93
C ALA A 206 -20.14 -6.12 18.28
N ILE A 207 -19.46 -5.01 18.58
CA ILE A 207 -18.06 -5.00 19.03
C ILE A 207 -17.92 -5.80 20.33
N LEU A 208 -18.81 -5.56 21.30
CA LEU A 208 -18.76 -6.19 22.60
C LEU A 208 -19.23 -7.66 22.60
N SER A 209 -19.83 -8.12 21.50
CA SER A 209 -20.17 -9.53 21.26
C SER A 209 -18.98 -10.37 20.76
N LEU A 210 -17.89 -9.73 20.38
CA LEU A 210 -16.67 -10.42 19.98
C LEU A 210 -16.02 -11.13 21.18
N PRO A 211 -15.26 -12.22 20.95
CA PRO A 211 -14.58 -12.93 22.03
C PRO A 211 -13.61 -12.03 22.79
N MET A 212 -13.57 -12.19 24.11
CA MET A 212 -12.53 -11.62 24.96
C MET A 212 -11.26 -12.44 24.79
N VAL A 213 -10.16 -11.81 24.41
CA VAL A 213 -8.90 -12.51 24.11
C VAL A 213 -7.72 -11.73 24.65
N LEU A 214 -6.58 -12.42 24.87
CA LEU A 214 -5.33 -11.73 25.16
C LEU A 214 -4.82 -11.03 23.89
N LEU A 215 -4.71 -9.71 23.96
CA LEU A 215 -4.21 -8.85 22.89
C LEU A 215 -2.82 -8.34 23.25
N HIS A 216 -1.94 -8.32 22.24
CA HIS A 216 -0.71 -7.56 22.29
C HIS A 216 -1.01 -6.12 21.88
N ARG A 217 -0.95 -5.17 22.82
CA ARG A 217 -1.38 -3.78 22.60
C ARG A 217 -0.40 -2.95 21.79
N ASP A 218 0.86 -3.36 21.73
CA ASP A 218 1.89 -2.74 20.89
C ASP A 218 2.41 -3.71 19.83
N PHE A 219 1.50 -4.40 19.14
CA PHE A 219 1.92 -5.33 18.09
C PHE A 219 2.50 -4.54 16.91
N GLY A 220 3.76 -4.75 16.56
CA GLY A 220 4.42 -3.92 15.54
C GLY A 220 5.79 -4.45 15.14
N THR A 221 6.39 -3.83 14.12
CA THR A 221 7.68 -4.24 13.52
C THR A 221 8.82 -4.32 14.54
N CYS A 222 8.79 -3.50 15.59
CA CYS A 222 9.81 -3.49 16.64
C CYS A 222 9.66 -4.62 17.68
N ASN A 223 8.48 -5.25 17.76
CA ASN A 223 8.14 -6.25 18.77
C ASN A 223 8.00 -7.66 18.20
N ILE A 224 8.35 -7.86 16.93
CA ILE A 224 8.34 -9.16 16.25
C ILE A 224 9.74 -9.55 15.79
N MET A 225 10.05 -10.84 15.94
CA MET A 225 11.29 -11.43 15.44
C MET A 225 10.96 -12.36 14.28
N VAL A 226 11.79 -12.31 13.24
CA VAL A 226 11.63 -13.16 12.06
C VAL A 226 12.91 -13.91 11.74
N ASP A 227 12.77 -15.09 11.13
CA ASP A 227 13.89 -15.78 10.53
C ASP A 227 14.41 -14.99 9.32
N GLY A 228 15.72 -14.72 9.29
CA GLY A 228 16.33 -13.85 8.28
C GLY A 228 16.35 -14.42 6.85
N LYS A 229 15.97 -15.69 6.65
CA LYS A 229 15.97 -16.33 5.32
C LYS A 229 14.57 -16.57 4.78
N SER A 230 13.63 -16.92 5.65
CA SER A 230 12.26 -17.30 5.30
C SER A 230 11.22 -16.23 5.65
N CYS A 231 11.58 -15.28 6.51
CA CYS A 231 10.67 -14.29 7.10
C CYS A 231 9.52 -14.94 7.92
N HIS A 232 9.70 -16.18 8.38
CA HIS A 232 8.79 -16.78 9.35
C HIS A 232 8.87 -16.04 10.68
N LEU A 233 7.72 -15.81 11.30
CA LEU A 233 7.65 -15.25 12.65
C LEU A 233 8.22 -16.26 13.65
N THR A 234 9.29 -15.89 14.35
CA THR A 234 9.98 -16.75 15.32
C THR A 234 9.70 -16.34 16.77
N GLY A 235 9.23 -15.12 17.00
CA GLY A 235 8.81 -14.69 18.32
C GLY A 235 8.14 -13.33 18.34
N ILE A 236 7.43 -13.08 19.45
CA ILE A 236 6.80 -11.81 19.78
C ILE A 236 7.29 -11.45 21.19
N ILE A 237 7.82 -10.25 21.34
CA ILE A 237 8.39 -9.73 22.59
C ILE A 237 7.58 -8.54 23.09
N ASP A 238 7.91 -8.04 24.28
CA ASP A 238 7.28 -6.87 24.90
C ASP A 238 5.77 -7.00 25.19
N TRP A 239 5.45 -8.03 25.98
CA TRP A 239 4.09 -8.28 26.48
C TRP A 239 3.71 -7.39 27.68
N ALA A 240 4.45 -6.31 27.96
CA ALA A 240 4.23 -5.47 29.13
C ALA A 240 2.84 -4.81 29.12
N GLU A 241 2.37 -4.43 27.93
CA GLU A 241 1.06 -3.82 27.70
C GLU A 241 -0.01 -4.85 27.32
N ALA A 242 0.21 -6.15 27.53
CA ALA A 242 -0.77 -7.16 27.14
C ALA A 242 -2.08 -7.01 27.93
N GLU A 243 -3.22 -7.10 27.24
CA GLU A 243 -4.53 -6.84 27.84
C GLU A 243 -5.58 -7.84 27.34
N ILE A 244 -6.50 -8.24 28.22
CA ILE A 244 -7.67 -9.05 27.83
C ILE A 244 -8.77 -8.11 27.35
N CYS A 245 -9.06 -8.10 26.05
CA CYS A 245 -10.04 -7.20 25.45
C CYS A 245 -10.80 -7.89 24.30
N HIS A 246 -11.86 -7.25 23.79
CA HIS A 246 -12.58 -7.75 22.63
C HIS A 246 -11.64 -7.88 21.43
N PHE A 247 -11.70 -9.03 20.76
CA PHE A 247 -10.87 -9.31 19.59
C PHE A 247 -10.96 -8.19 18.54
N GLY A 248 -9.83 -7.85 17.95
CA GLY A 248 -9.75 -6.94 16.82
C GLY A 248 -9.20 -5.54 17.13
N GLN A 249 -9.04 -5.18 18.40
CA GLN A 249 -8.54 -3.85 18.77
C GLN A 249 -7.08 -3.59 18.39
N ASN A 250 -6.27 -4.64 18.23
CA ASN A 250 -4.90 -4.57 17.74
C ASN A 250 -4.78 -4.83 16.22
N LEU A 251 -5.88 -4.91 15.46
CA LEU A 251 -5.81 -5.07 14.00
C LEU A 251 -5.27 -3.82 13.29
N HIS A 252 -5.31 -2.65 13.94
CA HIS A 252 -4.71 -1.43 13.39
C HIS A 252 -3.19 -1.60 13.13
N SER A 253 -2.52 -2.43 13.92
CA SER A 253 -1.11 -2.80 13.76
C SER A 253 -0.79 -3.43 12.40
N LEU A 254 -1.78 -4.04 11.73
CA LEU A 254 -1.59 -4.62 10.40
C LEU A 254 -1.17 -3.55 9.39
N GLN A 255 -1.63 -2.31 9.53
CA GLN A 255 -1.25 -1.21 8.64
C GLN A 255 0.26 -1.00 8.62
N ALA A 256 0.92 -1.09 9.77
CA ALA A 256 2.37 -0.94 9.88
C ALA A 256 3.12 -2.12 9.23
N LEU A 257 2.51 -3.31 9.19
CA LEU A 257 3.13 -4.54 8.68
C LEU A 257 2.86 -4.80 7.20
N THR A 258 1.76 -4.30 6.66
CA THR A 258 1.39 -4.50 5.25
C THR A 258 2.04 -3.48 4.31
N GLY A 259 2.73 -2.48 4.86
CA GLY A 259 3.18 -1.30 4.12
C GLY A 259 2.00 -0.43 3.70
N ALA A 260 2.25 0.83 3.40
CA ALA A 260 1.25 1.75 2.87
C ALA A 260 0.64 1.16 1.59
N LEU A 261 -0.52 0.51 1.70
CA LEU A 261 -1.45 0.28 0.60
C LEU A 261 -2.07 1.64 0.25
N HIS A 262 -1.30 2.45 -0.46
CA HIS A 262 -1.74 3.66 -1.14
C HIS A 262 -1.43 3.51 -2.63
#